data_AF-A0A7C2DBM3-F1
#
_entry.id   AF-A0A7C2DBM3-F1
#
_cell.length_a   1.000
_cell.length_b   1.000
_cell.length_c   1.000
_cell.angle_alpha   90.00
_cell.angle_beta   90.00
_cell.angle_gamma   90.00
#
_symmetry.space_group_name_H-M   'P 1'
#
loop_
_entity.id
_entity.type
_entity.pdbx_description
1 polymer ?
#
loop_
_entity_poly.entity_id
_entity_poly.type
_entity_poly.pdbx_seq_one_letter_code
_entity_poly.pdbx_strand_id
1 'polypeptide(L)'
;MSMVGLGQKERQALRNRSCHGRGNGNKRCAASPERAEAHRQAGRSIGPRCRAVLLCAIGLLVPTVFGQTQPHLNRPVRGGMPGLPILTGVELTTNGLRLTWEGPPGYYRIEYRTDLNGAWRPLGPATHYLRAATITGLTSNAFFRVVGPAPQYAGAEACAVCHEEIHAQELQTRHAGALATLERIGQANNPACLPCHTVGHGLPTGFVSATQTPHLGGVQCESCHGPAAQHAANETDPVFRPRVELAAQMCGGCHNQDSHKPHFEQWAESGHALVTEDMNPPGRINSCGRCHSGASRMALLRGEDPALTVAGDANQPITCVVCHDPHRKTPHPAQLRNPLVSFVDYSLAPGDDFGRSYNPDVQICAQCHNQRGATWTSNARPPHYSPQYNMLLGTAGLWAGSEAPVPATHARLEKQCVSCHMVTEGGTDAAHPAFSGHTFAVRSYDGCRSCHPEPGTLVEFTQLSVALHIQRVKAALDFWAITRAPEPLRKYGSLAWEYAVPGKLSNPTGVAQVQGPRSSTNPAQDEQRWIPERIRKARFNLYLVVQDGSYGVHHGPHTAALLDTALQWVAEELGMTRAAVAAAVKVEDTGNPP
;
A
#
# COMPACT_ATOMS: atom_id res chain seq x y z
N MET A 1 -46.78 -6.35 -36.16
CA MET A 1 -47.09 -7.29 -37.26
C MET A 1 -46.06 -8.40 -37.17
N SER A 2 -46.34 -9.51 -36.45
CA SER A 2 -46.93 -10.78 -36.94
C SER A 2 -46.15 -11.37 -38.13
N MET A 3 -45.76 -12.64 -38.21
CA MET A 3 -45.78 -13.82 -37.34
C MET A 3 -45.01 -14.94 -38.09
N VAL A 4 -44.27 -15.81 -37.35
CA VAL A 4 -44.14 -17.29 -37.46
C VAL A 4 -43.58 -17.92 -38.77
N GLY A 5 -42.74 -18.96 -38.81
CA GLY A 5 -42.13 -19.93 -37.88
C GLY A 5 -41.11 -20.79 -38.69
N LEU A 6 -40.47 -21.88 -38.27
CA LEU A 6 -40.32 -22.66 -37.04
C LEU A 6 -39.15 -23.66 -37.30
N GLY A 7 -38.41 -24.07 -36.28
CA GLY A 7 -37.42 -25.16 -36.38
C GLY A 7 -36.63 -25.38 -35.09
N GLN A 8 -37.14 -26.26 -34.21
CA GLN A 8 -36.73 -26.54 -32.84
C GLN A 8 -35.45 -27.40 -32.68
N LYS A 9 -34.76 -27.19 -31.53
CA LYS A 9 -34.26 -28.16 -30.51
C LYS A 9 -33.01 -27.52 -29.84
N GLU A 10 -32.76 -27.48 -28.54
CA GLU A 10 -33.33 -28.02 -27.32
C GLU A 10 -32.70 -27.19 -26.17
N ARG A 11 -33.50 -26.50 -25.34
CA ARG A 11 -33.09 -26.04 -24.00
C ARG A 11 -34.32 -25.93 -23.09
N GLN A 12 -34.13 -26.47 -21.89
CA GLN A 12 -34.69 -26.09 -20.58
C GLN A 12 -35.47 -27.20 -19.88
N ALA A 13 -35.07 -27.44 -18.62
CA ALA A 13 -35.99 -27.21 -17.51
C ALA A 13 -35.22 -26.95 -16.21
N LEU A 14 -35.17 -25.67 -15.82
CA LEU A 14 -35.23 -25.25 -14.42
C LEU A 14 -36.54 -24.45 -14.31
N ARG A 15 -37.40 -24.75 -13.33
CA ARG A 15 -38.00 -23.78 -12.38
C ARG A 15 -39.22 -24.30 -11.60
N ASN A 16 -39.08 -24.16 -10.29
CA ASN A 16 -40.00 -23.54 -9.32
C ASN A 16 -41.23 -24.26 -8.72
N ARG A 17 -41.42 -23.86 -7.45
CA ARG A 17 -42.58 -23.94 -6.51
C ARG A 17 -42.54 -25.21 -5.64
N SER A 18 -42.78 -25.18 -4.32
CA SER A 18 -43.58 -24.29 -3.48
C SER A 18 -43.22 -24.50 -2.00
N CYS A 19 -43.23 -23.44 -1.18
CA CYS A 19 -43.31 -23.54 0.28
C CYS A 19 -44.79 -23.60 0.71
N HIS A 20 -45.16 -24.57 1.54
CA HIS A 20 -46.31 -24.53 2.45
C HIS A 20 -45.92 -25.23 3.75
N GLY A 21 -46.09 -24.55 4.89
CA GLY A 21 -45.82 -25.09 6.21
C GLY A 21 -47.07 -25.65 6.90
N ARG A 22 -46.85 -26.55 7.87
CA ARG A 22 -47.62 -26.72 9.13
C ARG A 22 -46.95 -27.81 10.00
N GLY A 23 -46.78 -27.53 11.29
CA GLY A 23 -46.93 -28.55 12.35
C GLY A 23 -45.67 -28.99 13.11
N ASN A 24 -45.47 -28.36 14.27
CA ASN A 24 -44.68 -28.76 15.46
C ASN A 24 -44.46 -30.27 15.71
N GLY A 25 -43.29 -30.62 16.25
CA GLY A 25 -43.12 -31.86 17.05
C GLY A 25 -41.70 -32.43 17.18
N ASN A 26 -40.88 -31.79 18.02
CA ASN A 26 -39.75 -32.31 18.81
C ASN A 26 -39.34 -33.80 18.64
N LYS A 27 -38.07 -34.09 18.28
CA LYS A 27 -37.21 -35.11 18.93
C LYS A 27 -35.76 -35.07 18.42
N ARG A 28 -34.82 -35.02 19.38
CA ARG A 28 -33.37 -35.19 19.26
C ARG A 28 -33.01 -36.61 18.80
N CYS A 29 -31.96 -36.75 18.00
CA CYS A 29 -31.08 -37.94 18.00
C CYS A 29 -29.62 -37.52 17.71
N ALA A 30 -28.71 -38.07 18.50
CA ALA A 30 -27.27 -37.89 18.45
C ALA A 30 -26.63 -38.69 17.30
N ALA A 31 -25.42 -38.30 16.88
CA ALA A 31 -24.53 -39.13 16.08
C ALA A 31 -23.08 -39.01 16.60
N SER A 32 -22.46 -40.15 16.85
CA SER A 32 -21.06 -40.35 17.22
C SER A 32 -20.17 -40.52 15.96
N PRO A 33 -18.83 -40.40 16.07
CA PRO A 33 -17.92 -40.14 14.96
C PRO A 33 -17.27 -41.42 14.41
N GLU A 34 -16.93 -41.46 13.11
CA GLU A 34 -15.83 -42.30 12.61
C GLU A 34 -15.30 -41.88 11.23
N ARG A 35 -13.96 -41.94 11.13
CA ARG A 35 -13.08 -42.16 9.95
C ARG A 35 -12.75 -40.99 9.02
N ALA A 36 -11.66 -40.32 9.40
CA ALA A 36 -10.66 -39.76 8.50
C ALA A 36 -9.41 -40.67 8.52
N GLU A 37 -9.13 -41.39 7.42
CA GLU A 37 -7.78 -41.89 7.05
C GLU A 37 -7.85 -42.64 5.71
N ALA A 38 -7.38 -42.00 4.64
CA ALA A 38 -6.92 -42.68 3.43
C ALA A 38 -6.12 -41.68 2.58
N HIS A 39 -4.79 -41.83 2.58
CA HIS A 39 -3.93 -41.84 1.40
C HIS A 39 -2.45 -41.75 1.85
N ARG A 40 -1.89 -42.91 2.19
CA ARG A 40 -0.45 -43.17 2.19
C ARG A 40 -0.23 -44.59 1.65
N GLN A 41 0.81 -44.70 0.80
CA GLN A 41 1.53 -45.89 0.34
C GLN A 41 0.95 -46.72 -0.82
N ALA A 42 1.64 -46.66 -1.97
CA ALA A 42 2.33 -47.83 -2.55
C ALA A 42 3.30 -47.39 -3.67
N GLY A 43 4.53 -47.91 -3.64
CA GLY A 43 5.54 -47.73 -4.70
C GLY A 43 6.98 -48.06 -4.26
N ARG A 44 7.26 -49.35 -4.01
CA ARG A 44 8.58 -49.96 -3.70
C ARG A 44 9.52 -49.95 -4.93
N SER A 45 10.78 -49.52 -4.80
CA SER A 45 12.05 -50.28 -4.61
C SER A 45 12.83 -50.69 -5.89
N ILE A 46 14.02 -50.10 -6.08
CA ILE A 46 15.19 -50.70 -6.73
C ILE A 46 16.43 -50.25 -5.92
N GLY A 47 17.26 -51.18 -5.44
CA GLY A 47 18.51 -50.92 -4.69
C GLY A 47 19.78 -51.03 -5.56
N PRO A 48 20.97 -51.22 -4.96
CA PRO A 48 21.73 -50.13 -4.33
C PRO A 48 23.21 -50.11 -4.77
N ARG A 49 23.83 -48.93 -4.94
CA ARG A 49 25.28 -48.74 -4.72
C ARG A 49 25.57 -47.25 -4.44
N CYS A 50 25.76 -46.88 -3.17
CA CYS A 50 26.79 -45.92 -2.82
C CYS A 50 27.03 -45.91 -1.30
N ARG A 51 28.31 -45.77 -0.96
CA ARG A 51 28.91 -45.95 0.36
C ARG A 51 28.35 -44.99 1.39
N ALA A 52 28.21 -45.50 2.61
CA ALA A 52 27.91 -44.71 3.80
C ALA A 52 29.05 -43.70 4.07
N VAL A 53 28.69 -42.42 4.15
CA VAL A 53 29.44 -41.40 4.87
C VAL A 53 28.50 -40.90 5.97
N LEU A 54 28.96 -41.01 7.22
CA LEU A 54 28.31 -40.49 8.41
C LEU A 54 27.96 -39.01 8.22
N LEU A 55 26.66 -38.68 8.23
CA LEU A 55 26.19 -37.30 8.34
C LEU A 55 26.13 -36.91 9.81
N CYS A 56 27.10 -36.10 10.24
CA CYS A 56 26.91 -35.20 11.37
C CYS A 56 25.79 -34.22 11.01
N ALA A 57 24.74 -34.17 11.83
CA ALA A 57 23.71 -33.16 11.75
C ALA A 57 24.29 -31.79 12.14
N ILE A 58 24.82 -31.06 11.16
CA ILE A 58 25.07 -29.63 11.26
C ILE A 58 23.82 -28.96 10.70
N GLY A 59 23.13 -28.19 11.54
CA GLY A 59 22.04 -27.33 11.11
C GLY A 59 22.53 -26.38 10.02
N LEU A 60 22.11 -26.63 8.78
CA LEU A 60 22.30 -25.70 7.67
C LEU A 60 21.36 -24.51 7.88
N LEU A 61 21.88 -23.49 8.55
CA LEU A 61 21.45 -22.10 8.32
C LEU A 61 21.64 -21.83 6.83
N VAL A 62 20.56 -21.84 6.06
CA VAL A 62 20.58 -21.23 4.73
C VAL A 62 20.77 -19.73 4.98
N PRO A 63 21.92 -19.12 4.63
CA PRO A 63 22.05 -17.69 4.78
C PRO A 63 21.05 -17.04 3.83
N THR A 64 20.14 -16.24 4.37
CA THR A 64 19.41 -15.25 3.57
C THR A 64 20.46 -14.28 3.04
N VAL A 65 20.91 -14.49 1.81
CA VAL A 65 21.96 -13.65 1.22
C VAL A 65 21.28 -12.46 0.54
N PHE A 66 21.42 -11.29 1.14
CA PHE A 66 20.84 -10.04 0.65
C PHE A 66 21.38 -9.65 -0.74
N GLY A 67 20.57 -8.94 -1.53
CA GLY A 67 21.03 -8.28 -2.75
C GLY A 67 22.00 -7.15 -2.46
N GLN A 68 22.65 -6.59 -3.49
CA GLN A 68 23.56 -5.46 -3.29
C GLN A 68 22.82 -4.23 -2.74
N THR A 69 23.33 -3.61 -1.68
CA THR A 69 22.84 -2.33 -1.16
C THR A 69 23.26 -1.22 -2.12
N GLN A 70 22.39 -0.89 -3.07
CA GLN A 70 22.56 0.21 -4.02
C GLN A 70 21.41 1.20 -3.85
N PRO A 71 21.60 2.48 -4.21
CA PRO A 71 20.49 3.42 -4.27
C PRO A 71 19.35 2.87 -5.13
N HIS A 72 18.13 3.02 -4.61
CA HIS A 72 16.91 2.73 -5.35
C HIS A 72 16.80 3.58 -6.62
N LEU A 73 16.11 3.06 -7.65
CA LEU A 73 15.97 3.79 -8.91
C LEU A 73 15.25 5.13 -8.66
N ASN A 74 15.88 6.23 -9.05
CA ASN A 74 15.34 7.57 -8.86
C ASN A 74 14.52 8.08 -10.06
N ARG A 75 14.55 7.39 -11.20
CA ARG A 75 13.74 7.70 -12.38
C ARG A 75 13.23 6.44 -13.08
N PRO A 76 12.06 6.49 -13.74
CA PRO A 76 11.64 5.46 -14.67
C PRO A 76 12.65 5.29 -15.80
N VAL A 77 12.87 4.04 -16.20
CA VAL A 77 13.68 3.70 -17.38
C VAL A 77 12.83 2.82 -18.27
N ARG A 78 12.75 3.19 -19.55
CA ARG A 78 11.87 2.52 -20.50
C ARG A 78 12.21 1.03 -20.57
N GLY A 79 11.21 0.18 -20.40
CA GLY A 79 11.37 -1.27 -20.35
C GLY A 79 11.81 -1.85 -19.01
N GLY A 80 11.91 -1.02 -17.96
CA GLY A 80 12.18 -1.45 -16.58
C GLY A 80 13.64 -1.26 -16.18
N MET A 81 14.31 -2.32 -15.74
CA MET A 81 15.67 -2.25 -15.22
C MET A 81 16.65 -1.75 -16.30
N PRO A 82 17.56 -0.80 -16.00
CA PRO A 82 18.57 -0.37 -16.97
C PRO A 82 19.48 -1.53 -17.39
N GLY A 83 19.55 -1.83 -18.68
CA GLY A 83 20.54 -2.76 -19.24
C GLY A 83 21.88 -2.11 -19.58
N LEU A 84 21.97 -0.78 -19.59
CA LEU A 84 23.20 -0.03 -19.76
C LEU A 84 23.36 1.00 -18.62
N PRO A 85 24.59 1.45 -18.33
CA PRO A 85 24.80 2.52 -17.36
C PRO A 85 24.07 3.79 -17.77
N ILE A 86 23.41 4.44 -16.83
CA ILE A 86 22.76 5.74 -17.06
C ILE A 86 23.22 6.72 -15.98
N LEU A 87 23.93 7.78 -16.38
CA LEU A 87 24.33 8.85 -15.48
C LEU A 87 23.10 9.51 -14.85
N THR A 88 23.05 9.56 -13.52
CA THR A 88 21.95 10.12 -12.73
C THR A 88 22.32 11.44 -12.07
N GLY A 89 23.60 11.74 -11.91
CA GLY A 89 24.02 12.97 -11.26
C GLY A 89 25.47 13.32 -11.58
N VAL A 90 25.70 14.61 -11.68
CA VAL A 90 27.00 15.23 -11.93
C VAL A 90 27.12 16.40 -10.95
N GLU A 91 28.01 16.27 -9.97
CA GLU A 91 28.20 17.25 -8.91
C GLU A 91 29.64 17.75 -8.92
N LEU A 92 29.81 19.08 -8.94
CA LEU A 92 31.12 19.70 -8.73
C LEU A 92 31.45 19.64 -7.24
N THR A 93 32.61 19.07 -6.92
CA THR A 93 33.16 19.03 -5.56
C THR A 93 34.34 20.00 -5.46
N THR A 94 34.79 20.32 -4.24
CA THR A 94 35.89 21.27 -4.00
C THR A 94 37.13 21.00 -4.85
N ASN A 95 37.43 19.72 -5.16
CA ASN A 95 38.64 19.31 -5.89
C ASN A 95 38.36 18.37 -7.09
N GLY A 96 37.13 18.35 -7.62
CA GLY A 96 36.80 17.35 -8.64
C GLY A 96 35.35 17.26 -9.07
N LEU A 97 35.03 16.19 -9.79
CA LEU A 97 33.69 15.88 -10.29
C LEU A 97 33.20 14.59 -9.65
N ARG A 98 32.06 14.62 -8.98
CA ARG A 98 31.38 13.41 -8.52
C ARG A 98 30.33 13.00 -9.55
N LEU A 99 30.49 11.80 -10.09
CA LEU A 99 29.52 11.15 -10.96
C LEU A 99 28.71 10.15 -10.16
N THR A 100 27.41 10.08 -10.42
CA THR A 100 26.53 9.01 -9.97
C THR A 100 25.79 8.44 -11.17
N TRP A 101 25.52 7.13 -11.14
CA TRP A 101 24.84 6.44 -12.24
C TRP A 101 24.03 5.25 -11.74
N GLU A 102 23.09 4.80 -12.54
CA GLU A 102 22.38 3.53 -12.37
C GLU A 102 22.81 2.53 -13.44
N GLY A 103 22.54 1.24 -13.24
CA GLY A 103 22.88 0.22 -14.22
C GLY A 103 22.82 -1.22 -13.70
N PRO A 104 23.04 -2.21 -14.59
CA PRO A 104 22.98 -3.63 -14.25
C PRO A 104 24.13 -4.07 -13.31
N PRO A 105 23.98 -5.13 -12.51
CA PRO A 105 25.06 -5.66 -11.68
C PRO A 105 26.34 -5.91 -12.47
N GLY A 106 27.51 -5.62 -11.89
CA GLY A 106 28.80 -5.81 -12.56
C GLY A 106 29.84 -4.74 -12.27
N TYR A 107 30.95 -4.80 -13.03
CA TYR A 107 32.07 -3.88 -12.93
C TYR A 107 31.92 -2.69 -13.86
N TYR A 108 32.31 -1.51 -13.36
CA TYR A 108 32.15 -0.24 -14.04
C TYR A 108 33.49 0.47 -14.16
N ARG A 109 33.69 1.21 -15.25
CA ARG A 109 34.84 2.06 -15.48
C ARG A 109 34.39 3.43 -15.95
N ILE A 110 35.06 4.47 -15.49
CA ILE A 110 34.90 5.80 -16.08
C ILE A 110 35.92 5.97 -17.20
N GLU A 111 35.45 6.46 -18.33
CA GLU A 111 36.29 6.89 -19.42
C GLU A 111 36.13 8.39 -19.64
N TYR A 112 37.18 9.00 -20.19
CA TYR A 112 37.19 10.41 -20.51
C TYR A 112 37.76 10.66 -21.91
N ARG A 113 37.46 11.85 -22.43
CA ARG A 113 38.10 12.43 -23.61
C ARG A 113 38.13 13.95 -23.47
N THR A 114 39.07 14.63 -24.10
CA THR A 114 39.25 16.09 -24.00
C THR A 114 38.76 16.85 -25.23
N ASP A 115 38.26 16.13 -26.24
CA ASP A 115 37.70 16.68 -27.46
C ASP A 115 36.49 15.85 -27.93
N LEU A 116 35.62 16.43 -28.74
CA LEU A 116 34.35 15.82 -29.15
C LEU A 116 34.50 14.61 -30.09
N ASN A 117 35.65 14.45 -30.74
CA ASN A 117 35.90 13.39 -31.73
C ASN A 117 36.99 12.41 -31.29
N GLY A 118 37.59 12.64 -30.13
CA GLY A 118 38.72 11.90 -29.62
C GLY A 118 38.33 10.54 -29.08
N ALA A 119 39.31 9.65 -29.06
CA ALA A 119 39.15 8.33 -28.48
C ALA A 119 38.92 8.42 -26.97
N TRP A 120 37.96 7.62 -26.49
CA TRP A 120 37.74 7.44 -25.07
C TRP A 120 38.93 6.74 -24.42
N ARG A 121 39.39 7.27 -23.30
CA ARG A 121 40.49 6.72 -22.52
C ARG A 121 40.01 6.31 -21.13
N PRO A 122 40.43 5.15 -20.61
CA PRO A 122 40.09 4.75 -19.26
C PRO A 122 40.73 5.70 -18.22
N LEU A 123 39.97 6.17 -17.25
CA LEU A 123 40.53 6.86 -16.07
C LEU A 123 41.18 5.88 -15.08
N GLY A 124 40.76 4.61 -15.10
CA GLY A 124 41.25 3.56 -14.23
C GLY A 124 40.71 2.20 -14.63
N PRO A 125 41.05 1.11 -13.91
CA PRO A 125 40.47 -0.20 -14.15
C PRO A 125 38.95 -0.21 -13.87
N ALA A 126 38.25 -1.22 -14.39
CA ALA A 126 36.87 -1.43 -13.99
C ALA A 126 36.82 -1.91 -12.53
N THR A 127 35.94 -1.33 -11.72
CA THR A 127 35.77 -1.68 -10.32
C THR A 127 34.29 -1.85 -9.98
N HIS A 128 34.01 -2.52 -8.88
CA HIS A 128 32.65 -2.64 -8.35
C HIS A 128 32.32 -1.36 -7.56
N TYR A 129 32.12 -0.26 -8.28
CA TYR A 129 31.75 1.02 -7.66
C TYR A 129 30.36 0.93 -7.03
N LEU A 130 30.16 1.65 -5.92
CA LEU A 130 28.84 1.93 -5.30
C LEU A 130 28.01 2.90 -6.15
N ARG A 131 27.96 2.69 -7.48
CA ARG A 131 27.20 3.52 -8.43
C ARG A 131 27.55 5.01 -8.39
N ALA A 132 28.72 5.32 -7.86
CA ALA A 132 29.25 6.65 -7.71
C ALA A 132 30.78 6.62 -7.76
N ALA A 133 31.39 7.68 -8.26
CA ALA A 133 32.83 7.88 -8.22
C ALA A 133 33.18 9.37 -8.27
N THR A 134 34.22 9.75 -7.51
CA THR A 134 34.75 11.11 -7.50
C THR A 134 36.04 11.15 -8.29
N ILE A 135 36.07 11.98 -9.33
CA ILE A 135 37.20 12.20 -10.20
C ILE A 135 37.96 13.41 -9.68
N THR A 136 39.17 13.20 -9.18
CA THR A 136 40.09 14.26 -8.74
C THR A 136 41.02 14.68 -9.87
N GLY A 137 41.35 15.97 -9.96
CA GLY A 137 42.33 16.47 -10.93
C GLY A 137 41.77 16.65 -12.35
N LEU A 138 40.68 17.41 -12.48
CA LEU A 138 40.07 17.71 -13.78
C LEU A 138 40.99 18.62 -14.61
N THR A 139 41.34 18.19 -15.83
CA THR A 139 41.78 19.12 -16.87
C THR A 139 40.58 19.89 -17.39
N SER A 140 40.71 21.19 -17.68
CA SER A 140 39.63 21.95 -18.32
C SER A 140 39.18 21.28 -19.63
N ASN A 141 37.86 21.14 -19.82
CA ASN A 141 37.18 20.60 -21.02
C ASN A 141 37.16 19.08 -21.23
N ALA A 142 37.21 18.25 -20.17
CA ALA A 142 37.00 16.80 -20.31
C ALA A 142 35.51 16.40 -20.36
N PHE A 143 35.17 15.48 -21.26
CA PHE A 143 33.92 14.74 -21.30
C PHE A 143 34.11 13.39 -20.61
N PHE A 144 33.12 12.95 -19.84
CA PHE A 144 33.15 11.68 -19.12
C PHE A 144 32.00 10.77 -19.56
N ARG A 145 32.25 9.46 -19.60
CA ARG A 145 31.21 8.44 -19.68
C ARG A 145 31.47 7.31 -18.70
N VAL A 146 30.39 6.67 -18.28
CA VAL A 146 30.46 5.45 -17.49
C VAL A 146 30.25 4.26 -18.43
N VAL A 147 31.19 3.32 -18.42
CA VAL A 147 31.10 2.04 -19.12
C VAL A 147 30.87 0.95 -18.09
N GLY A 148 29.83 0.15 -18.30
CA GLY A 148 29.47 -0.98 -17.44
C GLY A 148 29.63 -2.31 -18.16
N PRO A 149 29.15 -3.40 -17.56
CA PRO A 149 29.14 -4.70 -18.22
C PRO A 149 28.26 -4.64 -19.49
N ALA A 150 28.66 -5.38 -20.52
CA ALA A 150 27.81 -5.55 -21.69
C ALA A 150 26.55 -6.33 -21.27
N PRO A 151 25.33 -5.83 -21.58
CA PRO A 151 24.12 -6.53 -21.21
C PRO A 151 24.05 -7.88 -21.93
N GLN A 152 23.81 -8.92 -21.14
CA GLN A 152 23.56 -10.27 -21.62
C GLN A 152 22.25 -10.77 -20.99
N TYR A 153 21.21 -10.84 -21.83
CA TYR A 153 19.90 -11.36 -21.46
C TYR A 153 19.87 -12.87 -21.69
N ALA A 154 19.44 -13.62 -20.68
CA ALA A 154 19.39 -15.09 -20.70
C ALA A 154 17.98 -15.64 -21.01
N GLY A 155 16.92 -14.88 -20.73
CA GLY A 155 15.54 -15.35 -20.75
C GLY A 155 15.15 -16.09 -19.46
N ALA A 156 13.84 -16.15 -19.20
CA ALA A 156 13.26 -16.70 -17.97
C ALA A 156 13.64 -18.17 -17.71
N GLU A 157 13.81 -18.98 -18.76
CA GLU A 157 14.14 -20.40 -18.65
C GLU A 157 15.49 -20.64 -17.96
N ALA A 158 16.46 -19.72 -18.12
CA ALA A 158 17.73 -19.80 -17.43
C ALA A 158 17.56 -19.65 -15.90
N CYS A 159 16.57 -18.86 -15.47
CA CYS A 159 16.26 -18.65 -14.06
C CYS A 159 15.61 -19.88 -13.42
N ALA A 160 14.86 -20.68 -14.19
CA ALA A 160 14.11 -21.83 -13.71
C ALA A 160 14.99 -22.92 -13.08
N VAL A 161 16.27 -22.99 -13.45
CA VAL A 161 17.24 -23.98 -12.92
C VAL A 161 17.42 -23.85 -11.41
N CYS A 162 17.41 -22.62 -10.89
CA CYS A 162 17.61 -22.32 -9.47
C CYS A 162 16.36 -21.73 -8.79
N HIS A 163 15.49 -21.07 -9.56
CA HIS A 163 14.29 -20.38 -9.08
C HIS A 163 13.00 -20.99 -9.65
N GLU A 164 12.95 -22.33 -9.70
CA GLU A 164 11.86 -23.10 -10.32
C GLU A 164 10.46 -22.64 -9.88
N GLU A 165 10.24 -22.50 -8.56
CA GLU A 165 8.92 -22.13 -8.03
C GLU A 165 8.47 -20.75 -8.48
N ILE A 166 9.34 -19.74 -8.36
CA ILE A 166 9.03 -18.36 -8.74
C ILE A 166 8.84 -18.26 -10.25
N HIS A 167 9.68 -18.92 -11.04
CA HIS A 167 9.54 -18.99 -12.49
C HIS A 167 8.19 -19.58 -12.90
N ALA A 168 7.79 -20.71 -12.31
CA ALA A 168 6.52 -21.36 -12.61
C ALA A 168 5.30 -20.48 -12.27
N GLN A 169 5.42 -19.61 -11.27
CA GLN A 169 4.37 -18.64 -10.90
C GLN A 169 4.35 -17.41 -11.81
N GLU A 170 5.53 -16.89 -12.18
CA GLU A 170 5.68 -15.68 -12.99
C GLU A 170 5.16 -15.90 -14.41
N LEU A 171 5.44 -17.07 -15.00
CA LEU A 171 4.93 -17.44 -16.32
C LEU A 171 3.40 -17.47 -16.43
N GLN A 172 2.69 -17.51 -15.31
CA GLN A 172 1.21 -17.46 -15.28
C GLN A 172 0.67 -16.02 -15.22
N THR A 173 1.54 -15.01 -15.09
CA THR A 173 1.15 -13.62 -15.02
C THR A 173 0.85 -13.06 -16.43
N ARG A 174 0.24 -11.87 -16.46
CA ARG A 174 0.03 -11.18 -17.75
C ARG A 174 1.32 -10.56 -18.30
N HIS A 175 2.36 -10.41 -17.48
CA HIS A 175 3.66 -9.91 -17.91
C HIS A 175 4.32 -10.88 -18.88
N ALA A 176 4.43 -12.16 -18.52
CA ALA A 176 4.96 -13.19 -19.41
C ALA A 176 4.21 -13.26 -20.76
N GLY A 177 2.90 -13.01 -20.77
CA GLY A 177 2.06 -12.96 -21.97
C GLY A 177 1.96 -11.60 -22.68
N ALA A 178 2.78 -10.61 -22.31
CA ALA A 178 2.60 -9.23 -22.78
C ALA A 178 2.74 -9.09 -24.31
N LEU A 179 3.70 -9.76 -24.96
CA LEU A 179 3.89 -9.68 -26.41
C LEU A 179 2.66 -10.19 -27.18
N ALA A 180 2.02 -11.25 -26.69
CA ALA A 180 0.81 -11.82 -27.30
C ALA A 180 -0.36 -10.81 -27.36
N THR A 181 -0.38 -9.81 -26.47
CA THR A 181 -1.37 -8.74 -26.55
C THR A 181 -1.18 -7.86 -27.78
N LEU A 182 0.07 -7.61 -28.20
CA LEU A 182 0.42 -6.84 -29.39
C LEU A 182 0.18 -7.65 -30.67
N GLU A 183 0.47 -8.95 -30.64
CA GLU A 183 0.22 -9.86 -31.77
C GLU A 183 -1.25 -9.85 -32.18
N ARG A 184 -2.17 -9.89 -31.20
CA ARG A 184 -3.62 -9.86 -31.46
C ARG A 184 -4.11 -8.60 -32.16
N ILE A 185 -3.38 -7.49 -32.05
CA ILE A 185 -3.72 -6.21 -32.68
C ILE A 185 -2.77 -5.83 -33.83
N GLY A 186 -1.91 -6.76 -34.26
CA GLY A 186 -0.95 -6.52 -35.35
C GLY A 186 0.18 -5.53 -35.02
N GLN A 187 0.48 -5.30 -33.74
CA GLN A 187 1.49 -4.35 -33.26
C GLN A 187 2.76 -5.03 -32.72
N ALA A 188 2.93 -6.34 -32.92
CA ALA A 188 4.04 -7.11 -32.37
C ALA A 188 5.43 -6.69 -32.87
N ASN A 189 5.52 -5.92 -33.96
CA ASN A 189 6.78 -5.38 -34.48
C ASN A 189 6.92 -3.87 -34.25
N ASN A 190 6.02 -3.24 -33.48
CA ASN A 190 6.05 -1.80 -33.27
C ASN A 190 7.17 -1.44 -32.27
N PRO A 191 8.23 -0.73 -32.69
CA PRO A 191 9.36 -0.40 -31.81
C PRO A 191 8.97 0.55 -30.67
N ALA A 192 7.82 1.22 -30.75
CA ALA A 192 7.29 2.00 -29.65
C ALA A 192 6.72 1.13 -28.51
N CYS A 193 6.21 -0.07 -28.83
CA CYS A 193 5.56 -0.96 -27.87
C CYS A 193 6.53 -2.00 -27.31
N LEU A 194 7.49 -2.46 -28.13
CA LEU A 194 8.39 -3.55 -27.80
C LEU A 194 9.19 -3.37 -26.49
N PRO A 195 9.72 -2.18 -26.12
CA PRO A 195 10.41 -2.00 -24.85
C PRO A 195 9.58 -2.39 -23.62
N CYS A 196 8.26 -2.25 -23.67
CA CYS A 196 7.35 -2.53 -22.55
C CYS A 196 6.68 -3.90 -22.64
N HIS A 197 6.92 -4.65 -23.72
CA HIS A 197 6.26 -5.93 -24.01
C HIS A 197 7.24 -7.08 -24.27
N THR A 198 8.55 -6.82 -24.20
CA THR A 198 9.63 -7.77 -24.42
C THR A 198 10.80 -7.49 -23.51
N VAL A 199 11.75 -8.42 -23.41
CA VAL A 199 12.98 -8.24 -22.62
C VAL A 199 14.06 -7.54 -23.45
N GLY A 200 14.52 -6.38 -22.98
CA GLY A 200 15.75 -5.75 -23.48
C GLY A 200 15.71 -5.21 -24.92
N HIS A 201 14.53 -4.96 -25.51
CA HIS A 201 14.45 -4.48 -26.89
C HIS A 201 15.30 -3.22 -27.16
N GLY A 202 16.08 -3.25 -28.24
CA GLY A 202 17.00 -2.17 -28.62
C GLY A 202 18.32 -2.15 -27.83
N LEU A 203 18.52 -3.09 -26.90
CA LEU A 203 19.78 -3.29 -26.19
C LEU A 203 20.54 -4.51 -26.74
N PRO A 204 21.88 -4.55 -26.58
CA PRO A 204 22.65 -5.73 -26.97
C PRO A 204 22.10 -7.01 -26.35
N THR A 205 22.00 -8.07 -27.16
CA THR A 205 21.44 -9.40 -26.81
C THR A 205 19.96 -9.42 -26.41
N GLY A 206 19.25 -8.29 -26.41
CA GLY A 206 17.83 -8.22 -26.10
C GLY A 206 16.93 -8.68 -27.23
N PHE A 207 15.61 -8.56 -27.03
CA PHE A 207 14.61 -8.99 -28.01
C PHE A 207 14.75 -8.28 -29.36
N VAL A 208 14.84 -9.06 -30.44
CA VAL A 208 14.87 -8.60 -31.83
C VAL A 208 13.56 -8.90 -32.54
N SER A 209 13.12 -10.16 -32.52
CA SER A 209 11.86 -10.60 -33.10
C SER A 209 11.43 -11.93 -32.50
N ALA A 210 10.15 -12.28 -32.65
CA ALA A 210 9.61 -13.58 -32.21
C ALA A 210 10.30 -14.78 -32.89
N THR A 211 10.98 -14.56 -34.02
CA THR A 211 11.73 -15.59 -34.74
C THR A 211 13.19 -15.71 -34.31
N GLN A 212 13.86 -14.59 -34.03
CA GLN A 212 15.30 -14.57 -33.72
C GLN A 212 15.57 -14.78 -32.23
N THR A 213 14.72 -14.22 -31.37
CA THR A 213 14.87 -14.25 -29.91
C THR A 213 13.53 -14.60 -29.24
N PRO A 214 12.91 -15.75 -29.56
CA PRO A 214 11.60 -16.12 -29.02
C PRO A 214 11.56 -16.18 -27.49
N HIS A 215 12.66 -16.63 -26.86
CA HIS A 215 12.82 -16.74 -25.41
C HIS A 215 12.83 -15.39 -24.67
N LEU A 216 12.92 -14.25 -25.38
CA LEU A 216 12.87 -12.90 -24.80
C LEU A 216 11.53 -12.19 -25.05
N GLY A 217 10.54 -12.92 -25.57
CA GLY A 217 9.18 -12.40 -25.77
C GLY A 217 8.43 -12.26 -24.44
N GLY A 218 7.65 -11.19 -24.29
CA GLY A 218 6.95 -10.89 -23.04
C GLY A 218 7.80 -10.11 -22.03
N VAL A 219 7.17 -9.69 -20.94
CA VAL A 219 7.86 -9.09 -19.79
C VAL A 219 8.21 -10.22 -18.84
N GLN A 220 9.49 -10.37 -18.52
CA GLN A 220 10.00 -11.52 -17.76
C GLN A 220 10.90 -11.04 -16.60
N CYS A 221 11.58 -11.98 -15.94
CA CYS A 221 12.50 -11.72 -14.83
C CYS A 221 13.46 -10.55 -15.11
N GLU A 222 14.13 -10.57 -16.26
CA GLU A 222 15.17 -9.60 -16.61
C GLU A 222 14.63 -8.20 -17.00
N SER A 223 13.32 -8.06 -17.22
CA SER A 223 12.68 -6.73 -17.34
C SER A 223 12.71 -5.98 -16.00
N CYS A 224 12.65 -6.71 -14.88
CA CYS A 224 12.67 -6.12 -13.53
C CYS A 224 14.03 -6.27 -12.82
N HIS A 225 14.75 -7.36 -13.09
CA HIS A 225 16.03 -7.66 -12.45
C HIS A 225 17.25 -7.26 -13.30
N GLY A 226 17.03 -6.87 -14.56
CA GLY A 226 18.08 -6.52 -15.51
C GLY A 226 18.74 -7.75 -16.13
N PRO A 227 19.70 -7.55 -17.05
CA PRO A 227 20.44 -8.64 -17.70
C PRO A 227 21.18 -9.48 -16.66
N ALA A 228 20.89 -10.79 -16.62
CA ALA A 228 21.31 -11.67 -15.54
C ALA A 228 22.09 -12.91 -16.03
N ALA A 229 22.51 -12.98 -17.30
CA ALA A 229 23.27 -14.13 -17.81
C ALA A 229 24.57 -14.39 -17.02
N GLN A 230 25.27 -13.34 -16.57
CA GLN A 230 26.47 -13.48 -15.75
C GLN A 230 26.16 -14.05 -14.36
N HIS A 231 25.01 -13.69 -13.78
CA HIS A 231 24.54 -14.30 -12.54
C HIS A 231 24.18 -15.77 -12.73
N ALA A 232 23.48 -16.11 -13.82
CA ALA A 232 23.12 -17.49 -14.12
C ALA A 232 24.36 -18.37 -14.39
N ALA A 233 25.45 -17.78 -14.91
CA ALA A 233 26.71 -18.47 -15.15
C ALA A 233 27.62 -18.58 -13.89
N ASN A 234 27.44 -17.70 -12.91
CA ASN A 234 28.19 -17.69 -11.65
C ASN A 234 27.33 -17.11 -10.52
N GLU A 235 26.47 -17.96 -9.96
CA GLU A 235 25.42 -17.59 -9.01
C GLU A 235 25.97 -17.14 -7.65
N THR A 236 27.20 -17.55 -7.34
CA THR A 236 27.87 -17.25 -6.07
C THR A 236 28.57 -15.90 -6.05
N ASP A 237 28.81 -15.29 -7.22
CA ASP A 237 29.46 -13.98 -7.30
C ASP A 237 28.47 -12.86 -6.92
N PRO A 238 28.66 -12.19 -5.78
CA PRO A 238 27.76 -11.12 -5.35
C PRO A 238 27.80 -9.92 -6.29
N VAL A 239 28.83 -9.75 -7.13
CA VAL A 239 28.98 -8.62 -8.07
C VAL A 239 27.93 -8.66 -9.17
N PHE A 240 27.58 -9.85 -9.64
CA PHE A 240 26.61 -10.05 -10.73
C PHE A 240 25.19 -10.32 -10.23
N ARG A 241 24.98 -10.49 -8.92
CA ARG A 241 23.66 -10.75 -8.36
C ARG A 241 22.68 -9.61 -8.69
N PRO A 242 21.53 -9.91 -9.34
CA PRO A 242 20.51 -8.92 -9.61
C PRO A 242 19.98 -8.27 -8.34
N ARG A 243 19.67 -6.98 -8.43
CA ARG A 243 19.05 -6.26 -7.32
C ARG A 243 17.56 -6.58 -7.26
N VAL A 244 17.02 -6.58 -6.05
CA VAL A 244 15.57 -6.59 -5.82
C VAL A 244 15.15 -5.14 -5.64
N GLU A 245 14.54 -4.58 -6.68
CA GLU A 245 14.19 -3.16 -6.68
C GLU A 245 12.75 -2.95 -6.20
N LEU A 246 12.58 -2.07 -5.22
CA LEU A 246 11.28 -1.75 -4.60
C LEU A 246 10.73 -0.40 -5.06
N ALA A 247 11.54 0.43 -5.71
CA ALA A 247 11.16 1.71 -6.28
C ALA A 247 10.04 1.56 -7.31
N ALA A 248 9.03 2.41 -7.20
CA ALA A 248 7.92 2.45 -8.15
C ALA A 248 8.38 2.77 -9.58
N GLN A 249 9.55 3.42 -9.71
CA GLN A 249 10.24 3.73 -10.96
C GLN A 249 10.47 2.48 -11.83
N MET A 250 10.68 1.31 -11.23
CA MET A 250 10.74 0.04 -11.97
C MET A 250 9.49 -0.22 -12.77
N CYS A 251 8.34 -0.13 -12.10
CA CYS A 251 7.04 -0.34 -12.71
C CYS A 251 6.73 0.82 -13.67
N GLY A 252 7.08 2.04 -13.29
CA GLY A 252 6.93 3.26 -14.09
C GLY A 252 7.74 3.27 -15.39
N GLY A 253 8.71 2.36 -15.57
CA GLY A 253 9.38 2.17 -16.86
C GLY A 253 8.42 1.77 -17.99
N CYS A 254 7.28 1.17 -17.64
CA CYS A 254 6.23 0.74 -18.57
C CYS A 254 4.82 1.23 -18.17
N HIS A 255 4.53 1.41 -16.88
CA HIS A 255 3.23 1.85 -16.39
C HIS A 255 3.19 3.37 -16.18
N ASN A 256 3.43 4.10 -17.26
CA ASN A 256 3.52 5.56 -17.30
C ASN A 256 2.55 6.17 -18.33
N GLN A 257 2.46 7.50 -18.34
CA GLN A 257 1.62 8.26 -19.25
C GLN A 257 1.93 8.01 -20.73
N ASP A 258 3.19 7.70 -21.06
CA ASP A 258 3.66 7.47 -22.44
C ASP A 258 3.35 6.06 -22.95
N SER A 259 2.96 5.13 -22.07
CA SER A 259 2.91 3.68 -22.34
C SER A 259 1.56 3.06 -21.99
N HIS A 260 0.45 3.80 -22.20
CA HIS A 260 -0.97 3.41 -22.13
C HIS A 260 -1.75 3.74 -20.86
N LYS A 261 -1.13 3.83 -19.66
CA LYS A 261 -1.84 4.23 -18.42
C LYS A 261 -0.92 4.96 -17.44
N PRO A 262 -1.28 6.17 -16.97
CA PRO A 262 -0.46 6.96 -16.06
C PRO A 262 -0.55 6.49 -14.60
N HIS A 263 -0.29 5.21 -14.35
CA HIS A 263 -0.30 4.65 -13.00
C HIS A 263 0.83 5.24 -12.14
N PHE A 264 2.03 5.34 -12.71
CA PHE A 264 3.20 5.86 -12.00
C PHE A 264 3.04 7.34 -11.64
N GLU A 265 2.61 8.18 -12.58
CA GLU A 265 2.40 9.61 -12.35
C GLU A 265 1.31 9.84 -11.30
N GLN A 266 0.20 9.11 -11.40
CA GLN A 266 -0.87 9.19 -10.41
C GLN A 266 -0.45 8.70 -9.02
N TRP A 267 0.34 7.62 -8.94
CA TRP A 267 0.93 7.18 -7.68
C TRP A 267 1.87 8.24 -7.11
N ALA A 268 2.71 8.87 -7.95
CA ALA A 268 3.66 9.89 -7.54
C ALA A 268 3.00 11.16 -6.99
N GLU A 269 1.77 11.47 -7.43
CA GLU A 269 0.93 12.53 -6.85
C GLU A 269 0.31 12.17 -5.49
N SER A 270 0.31 10.88 -5.11
CA SER A 270 -0.39 10.41 -3.92
C SER A 270 0.46 10.48 -2.65
N GLY A 271 -0.22 10.47 -1.49
CA GLY A 271 0.46 10.35 -0.20
C GLY A 271 1.25 9.05 -0.03
N HIS A 272 0.94 7.98 -0.78
CA HIS A 272 1.69 6.72 -0.73
C HIS A 272 3.11 6.84 -1.30
N ALA A 273 3.36 7.81 -2.19
CA ALA A 273 4.69 8.08 -2.73
C ALA A 273 5.61 8.84 -1.77
N LEU A 274 5.08 9.29 -0.62
CA LEU A 274 5.81 10.11 0.34
C LEU A 274 6.25 9.30 1.55
N VAL A 275 7.45 9.60 2.04
CA VAL A 275 7.92 9.22 3.38
C VAL A 275 7.98 10.50 4.20
N THR A 276 6.97 10.71 5.05
CA THR A 276 6.78 11.98 5.77
C THR A 276 7.62 12.10 7.04
N GLU A 277 8.24 11.02 7.48
CA GLU A 277 9.11 10.95 8.64
C GLU A 277 10.20 9.90 8.43
N ASP A 278 11.40 10.13 8.98
CA ASP A 278 12.50 9.17 8.89
C ASP A 278 12.13 7.85 9.59
N MET A 279 12.07 6.78 8.80
CA MET A 279 11.72 5.43 9.21
C MET A 279 12.93 4.63 9.68
N ASN A 280 14.16 5.04 9.40
CA ASN A 280 15.36 4.30 9.76
C ASN A 280 15.60 4.03 11.27
N PRO A 281 15.12 4.86 12.22
CA PRO A 281 15.27 4.53 13.63
C PRO A 281 14.65 3.15 13.95
N PRO A 282 15.36 2.20 14.60
CA PRO A 282 14.87 0.82 14.77
C PRO A 282 13.49 0.71 15.43
N GLY A 283 13.20 1.60 16.40
CA GLY A 283 11.89 1.65 17.03
C GLY A 283 10.75 2.04 16.08
N ARG A 284 11.03 2.84 15.03
CA ARG A 284 10.05 3.23 14.01
C ARG A 284 9.88 2.18 12.93
N ILE A 285 10.95 1.51 12.50
CA ILE A 285 10.90 0.42 11.51
C ILE A 285 9.85 -0.62 11.93
N ASN A 286 9.93 -1.11 13.16
CA ASN A 286 9.04 -2.18 13.65
C ASN A 286 7.61 -1.69 13.95
N SER A 287 7.45 -0.45 14.41
CA SER A 287 6.14 0.06 14.86
C SER A 287 5.36 0.82 13.79
N CYS A 288 6.02 1.69 13.02
CA CYS A 288 5.45 2.54 11.99
C CYS A 288 5.72 2.01 10.58
N GLY A 289 6.90 1.40 10.36
CA GLY A 289 7.36 0.94 9.04
C GLY A 289 6.42 -0.06 8.37
N ARG A 290 5.65 -0.83 9.14
CA ARG A 290 4.60 -1.74 8.63
C ARG A 290 3.54 -1.09 7.73
N CYS A 291 3.36 0.24 7.83
CA CYS A 291 2.43 1.01 7.00
C CYS A 291 3.08 2.24 6.33
N HIS A 292 4.25 2.69 6.80
CA HIS A 292 4.93 3.90 6.32
C HIS A 292 6.26 3.61 5.60
N SER A 293 6.62 2.34 5.43
CA SER A 293 7.82 1.91 4.71
C SER A 293 7.51 0.70 3.82
N GLY A 294 7.62 0.86 2.52
CA GLY A 294 7.46 -0.24 1.57
C GLY A 294 8.49 -1.34 1.81
N ALA A 295 9.74 -0.96 2.07
CA ALA A 295 10.81 -1.90 2.39
C ALA A 295 10.51 -2.70 3.66
N SER A 296 10.13 -2.03 4.76
CA SER A 296 9.79 -2.69 6.01
C SER A 296 8.58 -3.61 5.85
N ARG A 297 7.54 -3.16 5.13
CA ARG A 297 6.36 -3.98 4.85
C ARG A 297 6.72 -5.23 4.05
N MET A 298 7.57 -5.11 3.04
CA MET A 298 8.00 -6.25 2.23
C MET A 298 8.86 -7.24 3.03
N ALA A 299 9.74 -6.77 3.91
CA ALA A 299 10.50 -7.62 4.83
C ALA A 299 9.56 -8.39 5.79
N LEU A 300 8.59 -7.69 6.39
CA LEU A 300 7.60 -8.30 7.28
C LEU A 300 6.76 -9.39 6.57
N LEU A 301 6.36 -9.16 5.32
CA LEU A 301 5.63 -10.17 4.52
C LEU A 301 6.48 -11.40 4.18
N ARG A 302 7.81 -11.28 4.18
CA ARG A 302 8.74 -12.42 4.05
C ARG A 302 9.06 -13.10 5.39
N GLY A 303 8.50 -12.63 6.50
CA GLY A 303 8.79 -13.14 7.84
C GLY A 303 10.17 -12.71 8.37
N GLU A 304 10.74 -11.65 7.80
CA GLU A 304 12.04 -11.12 8.21
C GLU A 304 11.89 -10.05 9.32
N ASP A 305 12.96 -9.82 10.09
CA ASP A 305 13.05 -8.67 11.00
C ASP A 305 13.47 -7.42 10.21
N PRO A 306 12.57 -6.45 9.97
CA PRO A 306 12.89 -5.29 9.16
C PRO A 306 13.94 -4.39 9.83
N ALA A 307 14.08 -4.41 11.16
CA ALA A 307 15.13 -3.64 11.84
C ALA A 307 16.54 -4.14 11.48
N LEU A 308 16.66 -5.38 10.98
CA LEU A 308 17.90 -5.96 10.48
C LEU A 308 18.00 -5.87 8.96
N THR A 309 16.92 -6.21 8.24
CA THR A 309 16.99 -6.41 6.79
C THR A 309 16.86 -5.13 5.97
N VAL A 310 16.30 -4.06 6.53
CA VAL A 310 16.15 -2.76 5.84
C VAL A 310 16.79 -1.60 6.62
N ALA A 311 17.75 -1.90 7.50
CA ALA A 311 18.48 -0.88 8.24
C ALA A 311 19.21 0.09 7.29
N GLY A 312 18.89 1.39 7.37
CA GLY A 312 19.43 2.41 6.47
C GLY A 312 18.68 2.55 5.13
N ASP A 313 17.73 1.65 4.86
CA ASP A 313 16.92 1.59 3.63
C ASP A 313 15.41 1.61 3.92
N ALA A 314 15.02 1.91 5.16
CA ALA A 314 13.62 1.90 5.57
C ALA A 314 12.84 3.09 5.00
N ASN A 315 13.50 4.12 4.46
CA ASN A 315 12.88 5.30 3.84
C ASN A 315 12.38 5.06 2.41
N GLN A 316 11.81 3.87 2.17
CA GLN A 316 11.16 3.54 0.93
C GLN A 316 9.65 3.79 1.06
N PRO A 317 9.00 4.57 0.17
CA PRO A 317 7.56 4.81 0.21
C PRO A 317 6.72 3.55 0.02
N ILE A 318 5.40 3.68 0.14
CA ILE A 318 4.46 2.61 -0.21
C ILE A 318 4.37 2.53 -1.73
N THR A 319 5.16 1.65 -2.32
CA THR A 319 5.28 1.48 -3.77
C THR A 319 4.34 0.40 -4.33
N CYS A 320 4.38 0.23 -5.65
CA CYS A 320 3.54 -0.72 -6.40
C CYS A 320 3.59 -2.14 -5.81
N VAL A 321 4.78 -2.61 -5.43
CA VAL A 321 4.99 -3.99 -4.96
C VAL A 321 4.42 -4.26 -3.57
N VAL A 322 4.07 -3.22 -2.81
CA VAL A 322 3.36 -3.37 -1.53
C VAL A 322 1.94 -3.86 -1.76
N CYS A 323 1.30 -3.46 -2.86
CA CYS A 323 -0.06 -3.86 -3.22
C CYS A 323 -0.09 -5.03 -4.21
N HIS A 324 0.83 -5.04 -5.18
CA HIS A 324 0.88 -6.00 -6.28
C HIS A 324 2.03 -6.99 -6.09
N ASP A 325 1.77 -8.27 -6.31
CA ASP A 325 2.79 -9.30 -6.37
C ASP A 325 3.31 -9.45 -7.81
N PRO A 326 4.55 -9.04 -8.14
CA PRO A 326 5.05 -9.11 -9.51
C PRO A 326 5.28 -10.55 -9.99
N HIS A 327 5.42 -11.52 -9.08
CA HIS A 327 5.89 -12.86 -9.42
C HIS A 327 4.78 -13.88 -9.60
N ARG A 328 3.51 -13.54 -9.34
CA ARG A 328 2.44 -14.53 -9.43
C ARG A 328 1.07 -13.96 -9.73
N LYS A 329 0.25 -14.77 -10.38
CA LYS A 329 -1.19 -14.59 -10.37
C LYS A 329 -1.72 -14.91 -8.98
N THR A 330 -2.27 -13.91 -8.29
CA THR A 330 -2.95 -14.11 -7.01
C THR A 330 -4.42 -14.50 -7.26
N PRO A 331 -5.14 -14.98 -6.23
CA PRO A 331 -6.60 -15.16 -6.30
C PRO A 331 -7.35 -13.83 -6.49
N HIS A 332 -6.65 -12.70 -6.36
CA HIS A 332 -7.21 -11.36 -6.43
C HIS A 332 -6.91 -10.73 -7.80
N PRO A 333 -7.78 -9.81 -8.27
CA PRO A 333 -7.55 -9.16 -9.57
C PRO A 333 -6.24 -8.39 -9.58
N ALA A 334 -5.66 -8.22 -10.77
CA ALA A 334 -4.45 -7.41 -11.00
C ALA A 334 -3.26 -7.79 -10.09
N GLN A 335 -3.12 -9.06 -9.73
CA GLN A 335 -2.04 -9.57 -8.87
C GLN A 335 -1.99 -8.90 -7.48
N LEU A 336 -3.13 -8.43 -6.97
CA LEU A 336 -3.18 -7.85 -5.62
C LEU A 336 -2.83 -8.89 -4.55
N ARG A 337 -2.10 -8.46 -3.50
CA ARG A 337 -1.68 -9.35 -2.39
C ARG A 337 -2.81 -9.73 -1.45
N ASN A 338 -3.86 -8.91 -1.37
CA ASN A 338 -5.00 -9.06 -0.47
C ASN A 338 -6.31 -8.82 -1.24
N PRO A 339 -7.47 -9.27 -0.73
CA PRO A 339 -8.75 -9.06 -1.39
C PRO A 339 -9.13 -7.58 -1.46
N LEU A 340 -10.13 -7.26 -2.30
CA LEU A 340 -10.71 -5.92 -2.39
C LEU A 340 -11.87 -5.68 -1.39
N VAL A 341 -12.40 -6.75 -0.80
CA VAL A 341 -13.56 -6.70 0.09
C VAL A 341 -13.32 -7.61 1.27
N SER A 342 -13.60 -7.10 2.47
CA SER A 342 -13.67 -7.90 3.70
C SER A 342 -14.61 -7.22 4.71
N PHE A 343 -15.18 -8.03 5.60
CA PHE A 343 -16.03 -7.57 6.72
C PHE A 343 -15.48 -8.00 8.09
N VAL A 344 -14.24 -8.48 8.12
CA VAL A 344 -13.54 -8.85 9.34
C VAL A 344 -13.07 -7.57 10.01
N ASP A 345 -13.54 -7.28 11.22
CA ASP A 345 -13.01 -6.16 12.00
C ASP A 345 -11.50 -6.38 12.23
N TYR A 346 -10.72 -5.35 11.97
CA TYR A 346 -9.27 -5.47 11.93
C TYR A 346 -8.61 -4.27 12.57
N SER A 347 -7.55 -4.54 13.34
CA SER A 347 -6.70 -3.50 13.88
C SER A 347 -5.28 -4.01 14.03
N LEU A 348 -4.32 -3.19 13.64
CA LEU A 348 -2.90 -3.50 13.76
C LEU A 348 -2.22 -2.37 14.54
N ALA A 349 -2.10 -2.53 15.85
CA ALA A 349 -1.47 -1.56 16.72
C ALA A 349 0.06 -1.56 16.50
N PRO A 350 0.74 -0.42 16.74
CA PRO A 350 2.20 -0.33 16.58
C PRO A 350 3.01 -1.31 17.44
N GLY A 351 2.44 -1.79 18.55
CA GLY A 351 3.08 -2.78 19.44
C GLY A 351 2.76 -4.24 19.10
N ASP A 352 1.90 -4.49 18.11
CA ASP A 352 1.48 -5.85 17.79
C ASP A 352 2.57 -6.64 17.05
N ASP A 353 2.66 -7.92 17.38
CA ASP A 353 3.43 -8.90 16.61
C ASP A 353 2.83 -9.06 15.21
N PHE A 354 3.59 -8.69 14.19
CA PHE A 354 3.06 -8.68 12.82
C PHE A 354 2.68 -10.08 12.33
N GLY A 355 3.47 -11.11 12.61
CA GLY A 355 3.21 -12.46 12.13
C GLY A 355 1.92 -13.07 12.70
N ARG A 356 1.54 -12.68 13.92
CA ARG A 356 0.30 -13.11 14.58
C ARG A 356 -0.90 -12.24 14.23
N SER A 357 -0.69 -10.93 14.09
CA SER A 357 -1.79 -9.98 13.88
C SER A 357 -2.10 -9.73 12.41
N TYR A 358 -1.16 -9.95 11.48
CA TYR A 358 -1.43 -9.81 10.05
C TYR A 358 -2.46 -10.85 9.60
N ASN A 359 -3.54 -10.37 8.97
CA ASN A 359 -4.57 -11.22 8.41
C ASN A 359 -4.62 -11.02 6.88
N PRO A 360 -4.23 -12.02 6.07
CA PRO A 360 -4.24 -11.90 4.61
C PRO A 360 -5.66 -11.83 4.01
N ASP A 361 -6.70 -12.24 4.75
CA ASP A 361 -8.09 -12.19 4.32
C ASP A 361 -8.74 -10.81 4.50
N VAL A 362 -8.05 -9.89 5.19
CA VAL A 362 -8.48 -8.49 5.29
C VAL A 362 -8.11 -7.73 4.03
N GLN A 363 -9.03 -6.90 3.55
CA GLN A 363 -8.88 -6.19 2.28
C GLN A 363 -7.66 -5.25 2.27
N ILE A 364 -7.09 -5.07 1.07
CA ILE A 364 -5.77 -4.46 0.88
C ILE A 364 -5.60 -3.07 1.51
N CYS A 365 -6.62 -2.22 1.51
CA CYS A 365 -6.53 -0.88 2.09
C CYS A 365 -6.56 -0.93 3.63
N ALA A 366 -7.33 -1.83 4.22
CA ALA A 366 -7.48 -2.00 5.68
C ALA A 366 -6.21 -2.52 6.36
N GLN A 367 -5.31 -3.12 5.58
CA GLN A 367 -3.99 -3.53 6.05
C GLN A 367 -3.21 -2.38 6.71
N CYS A 368 -3.48 -1.13 6.29
CA CYS A 368 -2.90 0.08 6.85
C CYS A 368 -3.97 1.05 7.40
N HIS A 369 -5.10 1.20 6.71
CA HIS A 369 -6.20 2.10 7.07
C HIS A 369 -7.17 1.44 8.06
N ASN A 370 -6.65 1.15 9.27
CA ASN A 370 -7.43 0.68 10.41
C ASN A 370 -7.19 1.52 11.69
N GLN A 371 -7.96 1.26 12.73
CA GLN A 371 -7.96 2.04 13.98
C GLN A 371 -6.69 1.89 14.84
N ARG A 372 -5.74 1.02 14.49
CA ARG A 372 -4.43 0.84 15.18
C ARG A 372 -4.50 0.72 16.71
N GLY A 373 -5.48 -0.01 17.22
CA GLY A 373 -5.70 -0.20 18.66
C GLY A 373 -6.18 1.07 19.39
N ALA A 374 -6.76 2.04 18.67
CA ALA A 374 -7.29 3.26 19.27
C ALA A 374 -8.30 2.94 20.38
N THR A 375 -8.10 3.55 21.54
CA THR A 375 -8.95 3.38 22.72
C THR A 375 -9.16 4.73 23.41
N TRP A 376 -10.35 4.92 23.99
CA TRP A 376 -10.70 6.12 24.75
C TRP A 376 -9.85 6.30 26.02
N THR A 377 -9.20 5.23 26.50
CA THR A 377 -8.30 5.27 27.65
C THR A 377 -6.94 5.88 27.33
N SER A 378 -6.62 6.09 26.06
CA SER A 378 -5.41 6.83 25.66
C SER A 378 -5.52 8.29 26.07
N ASN A 379 -4.44 8.83 26.63
CA ASN A 379 -4.38 10.19 27.16
C ASN A 379 -3.30 11.07 26.49
N ALA A 380 -2.36 10.45 25.77
CA ALA A 380 -1.22 11.17 25.21
C ALA A 380 -1.58 11.97 23.96
N ARG A 381 -2.33 11.37 23.03
CA ARG A 381 -2.66 11.93 21.71
C ARG A 381 -4.01 11.42 21.21
N PRO A 382 -4.68 12.15 20.30
CA PRO A 382 -5.86 11.66 19.60
C PRO A 382 -5.62 10.33 18.86
N PRO A 383 -6.69 9.57 18.54
CA PRO A 383 -6.64 8.48 17.58
C PRO A 383 -5.85 8.85 16.31
N HIS A 384 -5.16 7.86 15.76
CA HIS A 384 -4.40 8.00 14.52
C HIS A 384 -5.34 8.30 13.34
N TYR A 385 -4.87 8.99 12.30
CA TYR A 385 -5.61 9.33 11.06
C TYR A 385 -5.81 8.15 10.11
N SER A 386 -6.16 6.98 10.65
CA SER A 386 -6.32 5.73 9.90
C SER A 386 -7.58 4.90 10.19
N PRO A 387 -8.63 5.33 10.91
CA PRO A 387 -9.71 4.42 11.33
C PRO A 387 -10.70 4.07 10.20
N GLN A 388 -10.41 4.39 8.94
CA GLN A 388 -11.37 4.40 7.84
C GLN A 388 -12.09 3.07 7.65
N TYR A 389 -11.37 1.95 7.71
CA TYR A 389 -11.99 0.64 7.55
C TYR A 389 -12.95 0.30 8.71
N ASN A 390 -12.56 0.58 9.95
CA ASN A 390 -13.40 0.31 11.11
C ASN A 390 -14.63 1.25 11.16
N MET A 391 -14.47 2.49 10.71
CA MET A 391 -15.59 3.43 10.56
C MET A 391 -16.57 2.96 9.48
N LEU A 392 -16.05 2.48 8.34
CA LEU A 392 -16.84 1.89 7.25
C LEU A 392 -17.62 0.64 7.71
N LEU A 393 -17.03 -0.18 8.59
CA LEU A 393 -17.70 -1.34 9.18
C LEU A 393 -18.61 -1.00 10.38
N GLY A 394 -18.56 0.23 10.89
CA GLY A 394 -19.30 0.64 12.10
C GLY A 394 -18.76 0.05 13.40
N THR A 395 -17.51 -0.44 13.41
CA THR A 395 -16.89 -1.12 14.57
C THR A 395 -16.02 -0.20 15.42
N ALA A 396 -15.70 1.00 14.92
CA ALA A 396 -14.92 2.00 15.66
C ALA A 396 -15.79 2.84 16.61
N GLY A 397 -15.22 3.25 17.74
CA GLY A 397 -15.85 4.21 18.65
C GLY A 397 -16.75 3.57 19.72
N LEU A 398 -17.46 4.42 20.45
CA LEU A 398 -18.29 4.04 21.58
C LEU A 398 -19.71 4.61 21.40
N TRP A 399 -20.75 3.79 21.57
CA TRP A 399 -22.14 4.25 21.54
C TRP A 399 -22.97 3.55 22.60
N ALA A 400 -24.12 4.13 22.95
CA ALA A 400 -24.99 3.62 24.02
C ALA A 400 -25.85 2.42 23.62
N GLY A 401 -25.87 2.06 22.33
CA GLY A 401 -26.68 0.94 21.82
C GLY A 401 -26.04 -0.42 22.10
N SER A 402 -26.86 -1.40 22.48
CA SER A 402 -26.46 -2.81 22.59
C SER A 402 -26.52 -3.55 21.25
N GLU A 403 -26.88 -2.86 20.17
CA GLU A 403 -26.97 -3.43 18.84
C GLU A 403 -25.58 -3.73 18.28
N ALA A 404 -25.48 -4.87 17.58
CA ALA A 404 -24.24 -5.24 16.92
C ALA A 404 -23.87 -4.21 15.85
N PRO A 405 -22.58 -3.92 15.64
CA PRO A 405 -22.10 -3.10 14.54
C PRO A 405 -22.71 -3.55 13.20
N VAL A 406 -23.30 -2.62 12.46
CA VAL A 406 -23.80 -2.88 11.10
C VAL A 406 -22.89 -2.15 10.11
N PRO A 407 -22.21 -2.86 9.18
CA PRO A 407 -21.41 -2.22 8.15
C PRO A 407 -22.23 -1.27 7.29
N ALA A 408 -21.61 -0.18 6.84
CA ALA A 408 -22.25 0.79 5.97
C ALA A 408 -22.76 0.13 4.68
N THR A 409 -23.77 0.72 4.04
CA THR A 409 -24.20 0.29 2.70
C THR A 409 -23.02 0.35 1.71
N HIS A 410 -22.16 1.36 1.81
CA HIS A 410 -20.95 1.49 0.99
C HIS A 410 -19.90 0.40 1.26
N ALA A 411 -19.89 -0.22 2.44
CA ALA A 411 -19.01 -1.35 2.73
C ALA A 411 -19.35 -2.59 1.87
N ARG A 412 -20.57 -2.64 1.32
CA ARG A 412 -21.09 -3.75 0.51
C ARG A 412 -20.92 -3.55 -0.99
N LEU A 413 -20.25 -2.48 -1.42
CA LEU A 413 -19.87 -2.29 -2.82
C LEU A 413 -18.89 -3.39 -3.26
N GLU A 414 -18.98 -3.81 -4.52
CA GLU A 414 -18.22 -4.94 -5.08
C GLU A 414 -16.70 -4.83 -4.87
N LYS A 415 -16.16 -3.60 -4.76
CA LYS A 415 -14.73 -3.34 -4.54
C LYS A 415 -14.47 -2.44 -3.33
N GLN A 416 -15.46 -2.27 -2.45
CA GLN A 416 -15.36 -1.48 -1.22
C GLN A 416 -14.63 -0.13 -1.43
N CYS A 417 -13.45 0.08 -0.84
CA CYS A 417 -12.68 1.33 -0.93
C CYS A 417 -12.36 1.70 -2.39
N VAL A 418 -11.98 0.72 -3.21
CA VAL A 418 -11.58 0.90 -4.61
C VAL A 418 -12.75 1.39 -5.47
N SER A 419 -14.00 1.11 -5.08
CA SER A 419 -15.19 1.59 -5.80
C SER A 419 -15.30 3.12 -5.84
N CYS A 420 -14.75 3.83 -4.86
CA CYS A 420 -14.77 5.31 -4.81
C CYS A 420 -13.38 5.91 -5.02
N HIS A 421 -12.36 5.32 -4.40
CA HIS A 421 -11.01 5.92 -4.37
C HIS A 421 -10.18 5.62 -5.62
N MET A 422 -10.55 4.62 -6.42
CA MET A 422 -9.79 4.21 -7.60
C MET A 422 -10.67 4.08 -8.83
N VAL A 423 -11.63 5.00 -9.00
CA VAL A 423 -12.43 5.10 -10.22
C VAL A 423 -11.51 5.37 -11.42
N THR A 424 -11.79 4.71 -12.54
CA THR A 424 -11.05 4.89 -13.79
C THR A 424 -11.90 5.64 -14.79
N GLU A 425 -11.31 6.56 -15.55
CA GLU A 425 -12.02 7.39 -16.52
C GLU A 425 -11.19 7.59 -17.81
N GLY A 426 -11.85 8.01 -18.89
CA GLY A 426 -11.19 8.43 -20.13
C GLY A 426 -10.34 7.35 -20.81
N GLY A 427 -9.32 7.80 -21.56
CA GLY A 427 -8.43 6.95 -22.36
C GLY A 427 -8.95 6.68 -23.77
N THR A 428 -9.86 7.51 -24.27
CA THR A 428 -10.40 7.42 -25.64
C THR A 428 -9.54 8.19 -26.66
N ASP A 429 -8.88 9.27 -26.23
CA ASP A 429 -8.05 10.13 -27.08
C ASP A 429 -7.05 10.98 -26.26
N ALA A 430 -6.23 11.79 -26.95
CA ALA A 430 -5.21 12.64 -26.33
C ALA A 430 -5.78 13.85 -25.55
N ALA A 431 -7.02 14.28 -25.84
CA ALA A 431 -7.69 15.35 -25.10
C ALA A 431 -8.36 14.83 -23.81
N HIS A 432 -8.63 13.52 -23.73
CA HIS A 432 -9.20 12.83 -22.58
C HIS A 432 -8.26 11.71 -22.09
N PRO A 433 -7.11 12.07 -21.49
CA PRO A 433 -6.11 11.10 -21.06
C PRO A 433 -6.70 10.10 -20.05
N ALA A 434 -6.19 8.87 -20.07
CA ALA A 434 -6.68 7.81 -19.20
C ALA A 434 -6.42 8.16 -17.72
N PHE A 435 -7.47 8.17 -16.90
CA PHE A 435 -7.37 8.21 -15.46
C PHE A 435 -7.46 6.80 -14.89
N SER A 436 -6.52 6.43 -14.02
CA SER A 436 -6.33 5.04 -13.59
C SER A 436 -6.69 4.80 -12.13
N GLY A 437 -7.10 5.84 -11.41
CA GLY A 437 -7.47 5.78 -10.00
C GLY A 437 -6.31 5.70 -9.02
N HIS A 438 -5.05 5.76 -9.47
CA HIS A 438 -3.88 5.55 -8.60
C HIS A 438 -3.42 6.80 -7.85
N THR A 439 -4.18 7.89 -7.91
CA THR A 439 -4.05 9.01 -6.97
C THR A 439 -4.76 8.70 -5.65
N PHE A 440 -5.63 7.68 -5.63
CA PHE A 440 -6.48 7.27 -4.52
C PHE A 440 -7.50 8.33 -4.07
N ALA A 441 -7.57 9.45 -4.78
CA ALA A 441 -8.51 10.52 -4.51
C ALA A 441 -9.83 10.24 -5.24
N VAL A 442 -10.94 10.47 -4.55
CA VAL A 442 -12.26 10.48 -5.17
C VAL A 442 -12.33 11.71 -6.08
N ARG A 443 -12.27 11.52 -7.40
CA ARG A 443 -12.34 12.61 -8.39
C ARG A 443 -13.66 12.65 -9.15
N SER A 444 -14.46 11.61 -9.04
CA SER A 444 -15.70 11.46 -9.78
C SER A 444 -16.73 10.67 -8.99
N TYR A 445 -17.99 11.06 -9.16
CA TYR A 445 -19.16 10.42 -8.56
C TYR A 445 -20.07 9.78 -9.60
N ASP A 446 -19.64 9.72 -10.87
CA ASP A 446 -20.46 9.21 -11.96
C ASP A 446 -20.90 7.76 -11.70
N GLY A 447 -20.01 6.94 -11.14
CA GLY A 447 -20.30 5.57 -10.73
C GLY A 447 -21.34 5.43 -9.62
N CYS A 448 -21.66 6.53 -8.91
CA CYS A 448 -22.63 6.55 -7.80
C CYS A 448 -24.06 6.85 -8.28
N ARG A 449 -24.22 7.37 -9.52
CA ARG A 449 -25.53 7.80 -10.07
C ARG A 449 -26.59 6.71 -10.14
N SER A 450 -26.17 5.45 -10.16
CA SER A 450 -27.06 4.28 -10.15
C SER A 450 -27.85 4.12 -8.85
N CYS A 451 -27.33 4.65 -7.74
CA CYS A 451 -27.96 4.59 -6.42
C CYS A 451 -28.38 5.98 -5.90
N HIS A 452 -27.68 7.04 -6.31
CA HIS A 452 -27.90 8.41 -5.85
C HIS A 452 -28.16 9.34 -7.04
N PRO A 453 -29.30 10.04 -7.13
CA PRO A 453 -29.58 10.95 -8.24
C PRO A 453 -28.53 12.07 -8.38
N GLU A 454 -28.18 12.72 -7.27
CA GLU A 454 -27.21 13.83 -7.21
C GLU A 454 -26.09 13.50 -6.20
N PRO A 455 -25.14 12.63 -6.55
CA PRO A 455 -24.18 12.09 -5.57
C PRO A 455 -23.20 13.15 -5.07
N GLY A 456 -22.79 14.10 -5.92
CA GLY A 456 -21.87 15.18 -5.52
C GLY A 456 -22.50 16.09 -4.45
N THR A 457 -23.71 16.59 -4.70
CA THR A 457 -24.46 17.41 -3.74
C THR A 457 -24.75 16.66 -2.44
N LEU A 458 -25.07 15.36 -2.51
CA LEU A 458 -25.29 14.55 -1.32
C LEU A 458 -24.02 14.41 -0.46
N VAL A 459 -22.86 14.24 -1.09
CA VAL A 459 -21.57 14.23 -0.38
C VAL A 459 -21.33 15.57 0.29
N GLU A 460 -21.43 16.68 -0.43
CA GLU A 460 -21.25 18.02 0.12
C GLU A 460 -22.17 18.29 1.33
N PHE A 461 -23.46 17.96 1.19
CA PHE A 461 -24.44 18.09 2.27
C PHE A 461 -24.07 17.24 3.49
N THR A 462 -23.67 15.98 3.27
CA THR A 462 -23.28 15.06 4.35
C THR A 462 -22.06 15.59 5.08
N GLN A 463 -21.02 16.00 4.33
CA GLN A 463 -19.78 16.50 4.91
C GLN A 463 -20.01 17.80 5.70
N LEU A 464 -20.81 18.72 5.18
CA LEU A 464 -21.18 19.96 5.88
C LEU A 464 -21.95 19.66 7.16
N SER A 465 -22.95 18.78 7.10
CA SER A 465 -23.77 18.40 8.26
C SER A 465 -22.92 17.78 9.37
N VAL A 466 -22.00 16.88 9.02
CA VAL A 466 -21.08 16.26 9.98
C VAL A 466 -20.06 17.27 10.50
N ALA A 467 -19.52 18.16 9.67
CA ALA A 467 -18.62 19.22 10.10
C ALA A 467 -19.27 20.15 11.13
N LEU A 468 -20.53 20.56 10.91
CA LEU A 468 -21.29 21.35 11.89
C LEU A 468 -21.50 20.58 13.20
N HIS A 469 -21.78 19.27 13.12
CA HIS A 469 -21.93 18.45 14.32
C HIS A 469 -20.60 18.31 15.09
N ILE A 470 -19.46 18.13 14.41
CA ILE A 470 -18.12 18.18 15.02
C ILE A 470 -17.93 19.50 15.77
N GLN A 471 -18.29 20.64 15.17
CA GLN A 471 -18.19 21.95 15.84
C GLN A 471 -19.08 22.05 17.08
N ARG A 472 -20.32 21.52 17.03
CA ARG A 472 -21.23 21.49 18.18
C ARG A 472 -20.64 20.69 19.35
N VAL A 473 -20.09 19.50 19.09
CA VAL A 473 -19.45 18.68 20.13
C VAL A 473 -18.21 19.37 20.68
N LYS A 474 -17.35 19.93 19.82
CA LYS A 474 -16.16 20.67 20.25
C LYS A 474 -16.53 21.87 21.12
N ALA A 475 -17.51 22.66 20.68
CA ALA A 475 -17.97 23.82 21.44
C ALA A 475 -18.50 23.38 22.82
N ALA A 476 -19.29 22.31 22.89
CA ALA A 476 -19.77 21.77 24.16
C ALA A 476 -18.62 21.35 25.09
N LEU A 477 -17.57 20.72 24.56
CA LEU A 477 -16.36 20.36 25.31
C LEU A 477 -15.61 21.60 25.81
N ASP A 478 -15.44 22.62 24.97
CA ASP A 478 -14.84 23.90 25.35
C ASP A 478 -15.65 24.59 26.46
N PHE A 479 -16.98 24.56 26.35
CA PHE A 479 -17.90 25.10 27.34
C PHE A 479 -17.80 24.37 28.68
N TRP A 480 -17.75 23.04 28.65
CA TRP A 480 -17.49 22.24 29.85
C TRP A 480 -16.14 22.61 30.47
N ALA A 481 -15.09 22.75 29.65
CA ALA A 481 -13.75 23.09 30.13
C ALA A 481 -13.70 24.46 30.84
N ILE A 482 -14.40 25.47 30.33
CA ILE A 482 -14.39 26.80 30.97
C ILE A 482 -15.35 26.92 32.15
N THR A 483 -16.43 26.15 32.20
CA THR A 483 -17.48 26.32 33.24
C THR A 483 -17.47 25.25 34.34
N ARG A 484 -17.00 24.04 34.03
CA ARG A 484 -17.10 22.87 34.92
C ARG A 484 -15.78 22.15 35.17
N ALA A 485 -14.69 22.49 34.49
CA ALA A 485 -13.42 21.84 34.74
C ALA A 485 -13.01 21.95 36.23
N PRO A 486 -12.52 20.85 36.83
CA PRO A 486 -12.04 20.86 38.20
C PRO A 486 -10.83 21.79 38.33
N GLU A 487 -10.62 22.32 39.54
CA GLU A 487 -9.60 23.34 39.82
C GLU A 487 -8.20 23.05 39.23
N PRO A 488 -7.64 21.82 39.32
CA PRO A 488 -6.32 21.52 38.76
C PRO A 488 -6.22 21.72 37.24
N LEU A 489 -7.35 21.65 36.53
CA LEU A 489 -7.40 21.74 35.06
C LEU A 489 -7.73 23.15 34.55
N ARG A 490 -8.23 24.05 35.40
CA ARG A 490 -8.67 25.40 34.96
C ARG A 490 -7.57 26.22 34.30
N LYS A 491 -6.30 25.96 34.66
CA LYS A 491 -5.12 26.59 34.03
C LYS A 491 -4.99 26.34 32.52
N TYR A 492 -5.67 25.31 31.99
CA TYR A 492 -5.69 24.99 30.56
C TYR A 492 -6.78 25.74 29.79
N GLY A 493 -7.67 26.48 30.46
CA GLY A 493 -8.80 27.15 29.81
C GLY A 493 -9.66 26.17 29.01
N SER A 494 -9.97 26.50 27.76
CA SER A 494 -10.74 25.64 26.86
C SER A 494 -10.04 24.31 26.53
N LEU A 495 -8.73 24.17 26.76
CA LEU A 495 -7.98 22.93 26.52
C LEU A 495 -8.09 21.93 27.67
N ALA A 496 -8.85 22.21 28.74
CA ALA A 496 -8.94 21.34 29.91
C ALA A 496 -9.48 19.92 29.61
N TRP A 497 -10.15 19.72 28.47
CA TRP A 497 -10.62 18.41 28.03
C TRP A 497 -9.63 17.68 27.11
N GLU A 498 -8.63 18.37 26.55
CA GLU A 498 -7.78 17.85 25.48
C GLU A 498 -6.83 16.73 25.91
N TYR A 499 -6.25 16.05 24.92
CA TYR A 499 -5.10 15.17 25.14
C TYR A 499 -3.86 15.98 25.55
N ALA A 500 -2.84 15.32 26.09
CA ALA A 500 -1.58 15.99 26.45
C ALA A 500 -0.97 16.73 25.26
N VAL A 501 -0.98 16.11 24.08
CA VAL A 501 -0.76 16.80 22.81
C VAL A 501 -2.12 17.03 22.15
N PRO A 502 -2.63 18.29 22.14
CA PRO A 502 -3.93 18.59 21.55
C PRO A 502 -4.00 18.22 20.07
N GLY A 503 -5.17 17.76 19.62
CA GLY A 503 -5.39 17.46 18.21
C GLY A 503 -5.64 18.70 17.35
N LYS A 504 -5.80 18.48 16.04
CA LYS A 504 -5.95 19.57 15.04
C LYS A 504 -7.17 20.48 15.25
N LEU A 505 -8.20 20.02 15.97
CA LEU A 505 -9.35 20.86 16.31
C LEU A 505 -8.96 22.02 17.25
N SER A 506 -8.01 21.78 18.14
CA SER A 506 -7.55 22.75 19.14
C SER A 506 -6.16 23.33 18.83
N ASN A 507 -5.37 22.65 17.99
CA ASN A 507 -4.04 23.07 17.53
C ASN A 507 -3.87 22.79 16.03
N PRO A 508 -4.55 23.52 15.13
CA PRO A 508 -4.57 23.23 13.69
C PRO A 508 -3.19 23.33 13.03
N THR A 509 -2.31 24.17 13.56
CA THR A 509 -0.94 24.41 13.06
C THR A 509 0.12 23.56 13.75
N GLY A 510 -0.24 22.79 14.78
CA GLY A 510 0.69 21.90 15.49
C GLY A 510 1.77 22.65 16.29
N VAL A 511 1.47 23.86 16.77
CA VAL A 511 2.40 24.69 17.55
C VAL A 511 2.71 24.01 18.88
N ALA A 512 3.99 23.77 19.16
CA ALA A 512 4.45 22.97 20.32
C ALA A 512 4.10 23.58 21.68
N GLN A 513 3.84 24.89 21.74
CA GLN A 513 3.47 25.62 22.95
C GLN A 513 2.01 25.37 23.37
N VAL A 514 1.15 24.93 22.44
CA VAL A 514 -0.24 24.58 22.76
C VAL A 514 -0.25 23.17 23.35
N GLN A 515 -0.47 23.08 24.65
CA GLN A 515 -0.41 21.85 25.43
C GLN A 515 -1.73 21.64 26.19
N GLY A 516 -2.17 20.39 26.27
CA GLY A 516 -3.30 20.01 27.12
C GLY A 516 -2.85 19.51 28.51
N PRO A 517 -3.80 19.01 29.31
CA PRO A 517 -3.49 18.37 30.59
C PRO A 517 -2.43 17.28 30.45
N ARG A 518 -1.42 17.30 31.31
CA ARG A 518 -0.27 16.41 31.16
C ARG A 518 -0.68 14.94 31.28
N SER A 519 -0.14 14.10 30.39
CA SER A 519 -0.18 12.65 30.51
C SER A 519 1.09 12.11 31.16
N SER A 520 0.98 11.21 32.14
CA SER A 520 2.12 10.56 32.80
C SER A 520 1.83 9.12 33.18
N THR A 521 2.85 8.26 33.17
CA THR A 521 2.76 6.91 33.73
C THR A 521 2.75 6.92 35.27
N ASN A 522 3.17 8.02 35.90
CA ASN A 522 3.04 8.19 37.34
C ASN A 522 1.65 8.79 37.65
N PRO A 523 0.74 8.05 38.33
CA PRO A 523 -0.62 8.51 38.58
C PRO A 523 -0.71 9.80 39.39
N ALA A 524 0.27 10.10 40.26
CA ALA A 524 0.28 11.35 41.03
C ALA A 524 0.54 12.57 40.12
N GLN A 525 1.20 12.32 39.00
CA GLN A 525 1.66 13.29 38.03
C GLN A 525 0.73 13.42 36.80
N ASP A 526 -0.11 12.42 36.55
CA ASP A 526 -1.04 12.39 35.41
C ASP A 526 -2.26 13.29 35.64
N GLU A 527 -2.33 14.44 34.97
CA GLU A 527 -3.44 15.38 35.14
C GLU A 527 -4.69 14.95 34.38
N GLN A 528 -4.53 14.07 33.38
CA GLN A 528 -5.62 13.48 32.61
C GLN A 528 -6.62 12.69 33.47
N ARG A 529 -6.18 12.21 34.65
CA ARG A 529 -7.05 11.56 35.65
C ARG A 529 -8.17 12.46 36.18
N TRP A 530 -7.99 13.78 36.13
CA TRP A 530 -8.99 14.75 36.58
C TRP A 530 -10.07 15.02 35.53
N ILE A 531 -9.89 14.56 34.29
CA ILE A 531 -10.89 14.68 33.24
C ILE A 531 -11.94 13.56 33.43
N PRO A 532 -13.23 13.88 33.62
CA PRO A 532 -14.27 12.88 33.78
C PRO A 532 -14.28 11.87 32.64
N GLU A 533 -14.65 10.63 32.95
CA GLU A 533 -14.70 9.54 31.98
C GLU A 533 -15.55 9.89 30.75
N ARG A 534 -16.74 10.45 30.97
CA ARG A 534 -17.65 10.88 29.90
C ARG A 534 -17.02 11.90 28.95
N ILE A 535 -16.25 12.86 29.48
CA ILE A 535 -15.51 13.83 28.66
C ILE A 535 -14.42 13.16 27.84
N ARG A 536 -13.66 12.22 28.44
CA ARG A 536 -12.63 11.45 27.70
C ARG A 536 -13.23 10.58 26.59
N LYS A 537 -14.38 9.95 26.85
CA LYS A 537 -15.14 9.18 25.84
C LYS A 537 -15.70 10.06 24.72
N ALA A 538 -16.27 11.22 25.07
CA ALA A 538 -16.76 12.20 24.10
C ALA A 538 -15.63 12.73 23.20
N ARG A 539 -14.50 13.11 23.80
CA ARG A 539 -13.25 13.49 23.11
C ARG A 539 -12.79 12.39 22.14
N PHE A 540 -12.81 11.13 22.58
CA PHE A 540 -12.38 10.00 21.76
C PHE A 540 -13.26 9.84 20.51
N ASN A 541 -14.59 9.81 20.67
CA ASN A 541 -15.53 9.73 19.55
C ASN A 541 -15.39 10.92 18.59
N LEU A 542 -15.30 12.14 19.12
CA LEU A 542 -15.10 13.36 18.32
C LEU A 542 -13.87 13.21 17.42
N TYR A 543 -12.74 12.83 18.00
CA TYR A 543 -11.51 12.70 17.23
C TYR A 543 -11.52 11.48 16.31
N LEU A 544 -12.17 10.35 16.64
CA LEU A 544 -12.32 9.24 15.69
C LEU A 544 -13.01 9.69 14.40
N VAL A 545 -14.11 10.43 14.52
CA VAL A 545 -14.85 10.96 13.35
C VAL A 545 -14.01 11.93 12.55
N VAL A 546 -13.28 12.84 13.22
CA VAL A 546 -12.36 13.77 12.53
C VAL A 546 -11.26 13.02 11.78
N GLN A 547 -10.71 11.95 12.38
CA GLN A 547 -9.56 11.21 11.86
C GLN A 547 -9.94 10.20 10.78
N ASP A 548 -11.20 9.78 10.72
CA ASP A 548 -11.77 9.10 9.55
C ASP A 548 -11.61 9.95 8.28
N GLY A 549 -11.84 11.26 8.39
CA GLY A 549 -11.62 12.22 7.31
C GLY A 549 -12.68 12.21 6.21
N SER A 550 -13.62 11.26 6.21
CA SER A 550 -14.71 11.22 5.22
C SER A 550 -15.87 12.16 5.54
N TYR A 551 -15.93 12.67 6.77
CA TYR A 551 -17.05 13.44 7.31
C TYR A 551 -18.40 12.73 7.11
N GLY A 552 -18.43 11.43 7.40
CA GLY A 552 -19.64 10.61 7.38
C GLY A 552 -19.92 9.89 6.06
N VAL A 553 -19.17 10.14 4.99
CA VAL A 553 -19.38 9.44 3.71
C VAL A 553 -19.08 7.94 3.81
N HIS A 554 -18.11 7.55 4.65
CA HIS A 554 -17.84 6.13 4.92
C HIS A 554 -19.01 5.45 5.62
N HIS A 555 -19.60 6.10 6.64
CA HIS A 555 -20.75 5.56 7.39
C HIS A 555 -21.53 6.66 8.10
N GLY A 556 -22.53 7.22 7.43
CA GLY A 556 -23.28 8.38 7.92
C GLY A 556 -24.00 8.12 9.24
N PRO A 557 -24.87 7.09 9.34
CA PRO A 557 -25.58 6.77 10.57
C PRO A 557 -24.65 6.50 11.76
N HIS A 558 -23.57 5.74 11.55
CA HIS A 558 -22.61 5.47 12.62
C HIS A 558 -21.88 6.73 13.07
N THR A 559 -21.45 7.56 12.12
CA THR A 559 -20.80 8.85 12.40
C THR A 559 -21.71 9.77 13.22
N ALA A 560 -22.99 9.87 12.83
CA ALA A 560 -23.97 10.64 13.59
C ALA A 560 -24.16 10.09 15.00
N ALA A 561 -24.29 8.77 15.15
CA ALA A 561 -24.44 8.13 16.46
C ALA A 561 -23.24 8.38 17.39
N LEU A 562 -22.01 8.35 16.88
CA LEU A 562 -20.82 8.64 17.66
C LEU A 562 -20.79 10.09 18.16
N LEU A 563 -21.14 11.06 17.31
CA LEU A 563 -21.18 12.48 17.67
C LEU A 563 -22.35 12.81 18.61
N ASP A 564 -23.53 12.23 18.37
CA ASP A 564 -24.69 12.37 19.25
C ASP A 564 -24.39 11.83 20.65
N THR A 565 -23.75 10.66 20.72
CA THR A 565 -23.33 10.06 21.99
C THR A 565 -22.29 10.95 22.68
N ALA A 566 -21.32 11.50 21.93
CA ALA A 566 -20.33 12.42 22.48
C ALA A 566 -20.99 13.68 23.06
N LEU A 567 -21.92 14.30 22.33
CA LEU A 567 -22.65 15.48 22.80
C LEU A 567 -23.50 15.15 24.04
N GLN A 568 -24.15 13.99 24.05
CA GLN A 568 -24.94 13.52 25.18
C GLN A 568 -24.09 13.38 26.44
N TRP A 569 -22.91 12.77 26.35
CA TRP A 569 -21.99 12.64 27.48
C TRP A 569 -21.50 13.98 28.03
N VAL A 570 -21.23 14.95 27.15
CA VAL A 570 -20.85 16.30 27.59
C VAL A 570 -22.03 17.00 28.28
N ALA A 571 -23.24 16.85 27.74
CA ALA A 571 -24.45 17.42 28.34
C ALA A 571 -24.73 16.83 29.74
N GLU A 572 -24.53 15.53 29.93
CA GLU A 572 -24.65 14.87 31.23
C GLU A 572 -23.66 15.42 32.26
N GLU A 573 -22.41 15.66 31.87
CA GLU A 573 -21.38 16.27 32.73
C GLU A 573 -21.66 17.75 33.05
N LEU A 574 -22.41 18.44 32.19
CA LEU A 574 -22.87 19.80 32.44
C LEU A 574 -24.14 19.87 33.31
N GLY A 575 -24.84 18.74 33.49
CA GLY A 575 -26.17 18.68 34.10
C GLY A 575 -27.24 19.33 33.22
N MET A 576 -27.10 19.25 31.89
CA MET A 576 -27.94 19.92 30.90
C MET A 576 -28.54 18.91 29.90
N THR A 577 -29.59 19.32 29.19
CA THR A 577 -30.05 18.59 27.99
C THR A 577 -29.19 18.97 26.78
N ARG A 578 -29.12 18.13 25.74
CA ARG A 578 -28.40 18.47 24.50
C ARG A 578 -28.86 19.79 23.87
N ALA A 579 -30.17 20.06 23.88
CA ALA A 579 -30.74 21.31 23.39
C ALA A 579 -30.29 22.52 24.23
N ALA A 580 -30.24 22.37 25.55
CA ALA A 580 -29.76 23.42 26.44
C ALA A 580 -28.26 23.71 26.23
N VAL A 581 -27.45 22.67 26.02
CA VAL A 581 -26.04 22.84 25.65
C VAL A 581 -25.93 23.59 24.33
N ALA A 582 -26.63 23.15 23.28
CA ALA A 582 -26.60 23.81 21.96
C ALA A 582 -26.96 25.30 22.03
N ALA A 583 -27.99 25.66 22.81
CA ALA A 583 -28.37 27.06 23.05
C ALA A 583 -27.29 27.84 23.82
N ALA A 584 -26.63 27.21 24.80
CA ALA A 584 -25.60 27.84 25.62
C ALA A 584 -24.31 28.13 24.86
N VAL A 585 -23.94 27.30 23.86
CA VAL A 585 -22.68 27.47 23.14
C VAL A 585 -22.71 28.39 21.94
N LYS A 586 -23.88 29.01 21.63
CA LYS A 586 -24.08 29.89 20.46
C LYS A 586 -23.28 29.41 19.25
N VAL A 587 -23.49 28.15 18.85
CA VAL A 587 -23.24 27.82 17.46
C VAL A 587 -24.37 28.53 16.73
N GLU A 588 -24.08 29.64 16.05
CA GLU A 588 -25.04 30.25 15.14
C GLU A 588 -25.47 29.16 14.17
N ASP A 589 -26.63 28.58 14.44
CA ASP A 589 -27.39 27.85 13.44
C ASP A 589 -27.80 28.95 12.46
N THR A 590 -26.95 29.21 11.46
CA THR A 590 -27.36 29.99 10.29
C THR A 590 -28.46 29.16 9.66
N GLY A 591 -29.69 29.42 10.11
CA GLY A 591 -30.88 28.67 9.75
C GLY A 591 -30.92 28.50 8.25
N ASN A 592 -30.59 27.30 7.81
CA ASN A 592 -30.94 26.79 6.51
C ASN A 592 -31.06 25.28 6.68
N PRO A 593 -32.26 24.77 6.97
CA PRO A 593 -32.57 23.43 6.52
C PRO A 593 -32.63 23.45 4.98
N PRO A 594 -31.96 22.54 4.26
CA PRO A 594 -32.50 22.04 3.01
C PRO A 594 -33.61 21.01 3.27
#